data_AF-A0A7X8YF13-F1
#
_entry.id   AF-A0A7X8YF13-F1
#
_cell.length_a   1.000
_cell.length_b   1.000
_cell.length_c   1.000
_cell.angle_alpha   90.00
_cell.angle_beta   90.00
_cell.angle_gamma   90.00
#
_symmetry.space_group_name_H-M   'P 1'
#
loop_
_entity.id
_entity.type
_entity.pdbx_description
1 polymer ?
#
loop_
_entity_poly.entity_id
_entity_poly.type
_entity_poly.pdbx_seq_one_letter_code
_entity_poly.pdbx_strand_id
1 'polypeptide(L)' 'MSTTSTSRYQVLTDEQWERVQPLLPSNEGRKGHPFRDNRRVVEAMIYRARTGIEVCQR' A
#
# COMPACT_ATOMS: atom_id res chain seq x y z
N MET A 1 -0.47 -16.42 -13.91
CA MET A 1 -1.92 -16.65 -13.67
C MET A 1 -2.37 -15.57 -12.70
N SER A 2 -2.89 -14.45 -13.19
CA SER A 2 -3.24 -13.31 -12.33
C SER A 2 -4.64 -13.53 -11.74
N THR A 3 -4.69 -14.04 -10.51
CA THR A 3 -5.93 -14.24 -9.74
C THR A 3 -6.48 -12.89 -9.30
N THR A 4 -7.37 -12.32 -10.12
CA THR A 4 -7.99 -11.02 -9.81
C THR A 4 -9.22 -11.25 -8.92
N SER A 5 -9.03 -11.29 -7.60
CA SER A 5 -10.15 -11.12 -6.66
C SER A 5 -10.36 -9.62 -6.44
N THR A 6 -11.24 -9.02 -7.24
CA THR A 6 -11.50 -7.56 -7.22
C THR A 6 -12.30 -7.16 -5.99
N SER A 7 -11.65 -7.06 -4.82
CA SER A 7 -12.17 -6.21 -3.75
C SER A 7 -11.95 -4.75 -4.15
N ARG A 8 -12.95 -3.87 -3.97
CA ARG A 8 -12.85 -2.42 -4.30
C ARG A 8 -11.66 -1.72 -3.63
N TYR A 9 -11.08 -2.33 -2.60
CA TYR A 9 -9.96 -1.82 -1.84
C TYR A 9 -8.61 -2.48 -2.18
N GLN A 10 -8.61 -3.56 -2.97
CA GLN A 10 -7.40 -4.27 -3.37
C GLN A 10 -6.90 -3.69 -4.69
N VAL A 11 -6.03 -2.69 -4.59
CA VAL A 11 -5.56 -1.89 -5.72
C VAL A 11 -4.37 -2.54 -6.42
N LEU A 12 -3.60 -3.36 -5.69
CA LEU A 12 -2.41 -4.05 -6.18
C LEU A 12 -2.66 -5.56 -6.28
N THR A 13 -2.26 -6.16 -7.40
CA THR A 13 -2.18 -7.63 -7.52
C THR A 13 -1.04 -8.17 -6.64
N ASP A 14 -1.07 -9.46 -6.32
CA ASP A 14 -0.02 -10.09 -5.52
C ASP A 14 1.35 -9.98 -6.21
N GLU A 15 1.39 -10.20 -7.53
CA GLU A 15 2.61 -10.04 -8.35
C GLU A 15 3.16 -8.60 -8.33
N GLN A 16 2.28 -7.60 -8.28
CA GLN A 16 2.67 -6.18 -8.15
C GLN A 16 3.15 -5.89 -6.73
N TRP A 17 2.49 -6.45 -5.72
CA TRP A 17 2.86 -6.30 -4.32
C TRP A 17 4.24 -6.89 -4.05
N GLU A 18 4.58 -8.07 -4.58
CA GLU A 18 5.89 -8.70 -4.43
C GLU A 18 7.05 -7.84 -4.96
N ARG A 19 6.80 -6.98 -5.95
CA ARG A 19 7.80 -6.04 -6.47
C ARG A 19 7.95 -4.80 -5.59
N VAL A 20 6.87 -4.36 -4.94
CA VAL A 20 6.84 -3.15 -4.10
C VAL A 20 7.32 -3.44 -2.68
N GLN A 21 6.95 -4.59 -2.12
CA GLN A 21 7.34 -5.01 -0.76
C GLN A 21 8.85 -4.84 -0.46
N PRO A 22 9.80 -5.29 -1.30
CA PRO A 22 11.23 -5.17 -1.00
C PRO A 22 11.76 -3.73 -1.06
N LEU A 23 11.02 -2.80 -1.67
CA LEU A 23 11.39 -1.39 -1.76
C LEU A 23 10.96 -0.59 -0.52
N LEU A 24 10.07 -1.16 0.30
CA LEU A 24 9.62 -0.50 1.51
C LEU A 24 10.69 -0.61 2.61
N PRO A 25 10.90 0.45 3.41
CA PRO A 25 11.76 0.32 4.57
C PRO A 25 11.20 -0.77 5.47
N SER A 26 11.99 -1.82 5.73
CA SER A 26 11.57 -2.90 6.63
C SER A 26 11.24 -2.29 7.99
N ASN A 27 10.10 -2.70 8.56
CA ASN A 27 9.69 -2.29 9.90
C ASN A 27 10.53 -2.97 11.00
N GLU A 28 11.43 -3.88 10.62
CA GLU A 28 12.37 -4.54 11.51
C GLU A 28 13.25 -3.51 12.22
N GLY A 29 13.01 -3.32 13.52
CA GLY A 29 13.83 -2.49 14.40
C GLY A 29 13.32 -1.08 14.70
N ARG A 30 12.16 -0.65 14.16
CA ARG A 30 11.58 0.66 14.54
C ARG A 30 10.80 0.56 15.86
N LYS A 31 11.18 1.37 16.86
CA LYS A 31 10.39 1.59 18.09
C LYS A 31 9.08 2.32 17.75
N GLY A 32 8.02 1.55 17.52
CA GLY A 32 6.65 2.00 17.24
C GLY A 32 5.71 0.79 17.06
N HIS A 33 4.39 1.01 16.98
CA HIS A 33 3.46 -0.08 16.68
C HIS A 33 3.76 -0.61 15.27
N PRO A 34 4.16 -1.88 15.10
CA PRO A 34 4.44 -2.43 13.79
C PRO A 34 3.18 -2.27 12.91
N PHE A 35 3.35 -1.81 11.68
CA PHE A 35 2.24 -1.77 10.73
C PHE A 35 1.75 -3.22 10.55
N ARG A 36 0.52 -3.51 11.02
CA ARG A 36 -0.06 -4.87 10.95
C ARG A 36 -0.12 -5.37 9.51
N ASP A 37 -0.34 -4.47 8.55
CA ASP A 37 -0.41 -4.77 7.12
C ASP A 37 0.22 -3.65 6.29
N ASN A 38 1.49 -3.80 5.89
CA ASN A 38 2.19 -2.83 5.02
C ASN A 38 1.45 -2.64 3.69
N ARG A 39 0.82 -3.70 3.16
CA ARG A 39 0.02 -3.65 1.93
C ARG A 39 -1.12 -2.67 2.03
N ARG A 40 -1.86 -2.70 3.14
CA ARG A 40 -3.02 -1.82 3.37
C ARG A 40 -2.62 -0.35 3.46
N VAL A 41 -1.44 -0.06 4.03
CA VAL A 41 -0.90 1.30 4.10
C VAL A 41 -0.56 1.81 2.70
N VAL A 42 0.11 1.00 1.89
CA VAL A 42 0.46 1.37 0.51
C VAL A 42 -0.79 1.51 -0.37
N GLU A 43 -1.76 0.62 -0.24
CA GLU A 43 -3.03 0.74 -0.96
C GLU A 43 -3.78 2.03 -0.58
N ALA A 44 -3.76 2.43 0.70
CA ALA A 44 -4.32 3.70 1.14
C ALA A 44 -3.55 4.91 0.59
N MET A 45 -2.21 4.84 0.48
CA MET A 45 -1.39 5.88 -0.16
C MET A 45 -1.74 6.02 -1.65
N ILE A 46 -1.85 4.90 -2.37
CA ILE A 46 -2.25 4.88 -3.79
C ILE A 46 -3.66 5.44 -3.95
N TYR A 47 -4.59 5.07 -3.07
CA TYR A 47 -5.95 5.60 -3.09
C TYR A 47 -5.97 7.12 -2.94
N ARG A 48 -5.23 7.68 -1.98
CA ARG A 48 -5.10 9.13 -1.79
C ARG A 48 -4.48 9.82 -3.01
N ALA A 49 -3.42 9.25 -3.58
CA ALA A 49 -2.75 9.78 -4.76
C ALA A 49 -3.67 9.78 -6.00
N ARG A 50 -4.55 8.77 -6.15
CA ARG A 50 -5.52 8.69 -7.26
C ARG A 50 -6.70 9.65 -7.10
N THR A 51 -7.17 9.81 -5.87
CA THR A 51 -8.36 10.63 -5.57
C THR A 51 -8.04 12.11 -5.44
N GLY A 52 -6.76 12.49 -5.40
CA GLY A 52 -6.37 13.88 -5.21
C GLY A 52 -6.83 14.44 -3.86
N ILE A 53 -6.95 13.59 -2.82
CA ILE A 53 -7.17 14.05 -1.44
C ILE A 53 -5.82 14.59 -0.92
N GLU A 54 -5.37 15.66 -1.56
CA GLU A 54 -4.41 16.59 -1.00
C GLU A 54 -5.21 17.55 -0.12
N VAL A 55 -4.93 17.52 1.17
CA VAL A 55 -5.42 18.56 2.07
C VAL A 55 -4.65 19.83 1.72
N CYS A 56 -5.27 20.75 0.98
CA CYS A 56 -4.79 22.12 0.77
C CYS A 56 -3.30 22.23 0.35
N GLN A 57 -2.96 21.90 -0.90
CA GLN A 57 -1.65 22.20 -1.48
C GLN A 57 -1.71 23.33 -2.54
N ARG A 58 -2.69 24.24 -2.40
CA ARG A 58 -2.74 25.52 -3.13
C ARG A 58 -2.87 26.68 -2.15
#